data_AF-A0A2M7R7Y0-F1
#
_entry.id   AF-A0A2M7R7Y0-F1
#
_cell.length_a   1.000
_cell.length_b   1.000
_cell.length_c   1.000
_cell.angle_alpha   90.00
_cell.angle_beta   90.00
_cell.angle_gamma   90.00
#
_symmetry.space_group_name_H-M   'P 1'
#
loop_
_entity.id
_entity.type
_entity.pdbx_description
1 polymer ?
#
loop_
_entity_poly.entity_id
_entity_poly.type
_entity_poly.pdbx_seq_one_letter_code
_entity_poly.pdbx_strand_id
1 'polypeptide(L)'
;ISANGESSGSWWSGGSGGSVYITTDTFAGSGSIYTNGGDGCTYGGGIGQGGGGGRIAIYYDSSSFDENNIKCKGGWRMSQSGEDGTIVINGEPR
;
A
#
# COMPACT_ATOMS: atom_id res chain seq x y z
N ILE A 1 -0.46 -6.99 -8.61
CA ILE A 1 -1.01 -7.37 -7.29
C ILE A 1 -1.50 -6.10 -6.60
N SER A 2 -2.72 -6.09 -6.08
CA SER A 2 -3.22 -4.96 -5.31
C SER A 2 -3.92 -5.45 -4.05
N ALA A 3 -3.56 -4.84 -2.93
CA ALA A 3 -4.30 -4.90 -1.68
C ALA A 3 -4.47 -3.47 -1.16
N ASN A 4 -4.87 -2.55 -2.04
CA ASN A 4 -5.13 -1.17 -1.66
C ASN A 4 -6.36 -1.09 -0.74
N GLY A 5 -6.35 -0.13 0.16
CA GLY A 5 -7.54 0.31 0.87
C GLY A 5 -8.48 1.07 -0.08
N GLU A 6 -9.77 0.89 0.11
CA GLU A 6 -10.78 1.60 -0.68
C GLU A 6 -10.80 3.09 -0.32
N SER A 7 -10.85 3.93 -1.34
CA SER A 7 -11.12 5.35 -1.15
C SER A 7 -12.59 5.53 -0.80
N SER A 8 -12.85 6.39 0.16
CA SER A 8 -14.20 6.59 0.68
C SER A 8 -15.04 7.51 -0.21
N GLY A 9 -16.34 7.18 -0.33
CA GLY A 9 -17.37 8.13 -0.75
C GLY A 9 -17.74 9.12 0.37
N SER A 10 -18.69 10.02 0.09
CA SER A 10 -19.14 11.06 1.04
C SER A 10 -19.37 10.50 2.45
N TRP A 11 -18.74 11.14 3.44
CA TRP A 11 -18.86 10.90 4.90
C TRP A 11 -18.02 9.77 5.53
N TRP A 12 -17.13 9.09 4.79
CA TRP A 12 -16.31 8.01 5.35
C TRP A 12 -14.81 8.30 5.32
N SER A 13 -14.04 7.57 6.12
CA SER A 13 -12.57 7.54 6.05
C SER A 13 -12.11 6.48 5.04
N GLY A 14 -10.96 6.69 4.43
CA GLY A 14 -10.36 5.72 3.52
C GLY A 14 -9.93 4.45 4.26
N GLY A 15 -10.08 3.30 3.61
CA GLY A 15 -9.66 2.02 4.15
C GLY A 15 -8.13 1.93 4.27
N SER A 16 -7.63 1.14 5.22
CA SER A 16 -6.19 0.85 5.30
C SER A 16 -5.75 -0.06 4.14
N GLY A 17 -4.50 0.12 3.69
CA GLY A 17 -3.83 -0.84 2.82
C GLY A 17 -3.66 -2.20 3.50
N GLY A 18 -3.74 -3.27 2.71
CA GLY A 18 -3.56 -4.65 3.15
C GLY A 18 -2.09 -5.07 3.23
N SER A 19 -1.84 -6.38 3.23
CA SER A 19 -0.48 -6.92 3.28
C SER A 19 -0.22 -7.88 2.12
N VAL A 20 1.00 -7.83 1.59
CA VAL A 20 1.49 -8.73 0.55
C VAL A 20 2.74 -9.41 1.07
N TYR A 21 2.76 -10.74 1.02
CA TYR A 21 3.89 -11.58 1.38
C TYR A 21 4.20 -12.51 0.21
N ILE A 22 5.42 -12.44 -0.31
CA ILE A 22 5.87 -13.21 -1.48
C ILE A 22 7.19 -13.89 -1.15
N THR A 23 7.28 -15.18 -1.44
CA THR A 23 8.52 -15.96 -1.46
C THR A 23 8.59 -16.70 -2.79
N THR A 24 9.68 -16.55 -3.54
CA THR A 24 9.84 -17.16 -4.87
C THR A 24 11.31 -17.25 -5.26
N ASP A 25 11.72 -18.27 -6.01
CA ASP A 25 13.12 -18.37 -6.48
C ASP A 25 13.48 -17.23 -7.46
N THR A 26 12.55 -16.91 -8.37
CA THR A 26 12.70 -15.81 -9.35
C THR A 26 11.55 -14.83 -9.23
N PHE A 27 11.88 -13.54 -9.05
CA PHE A 27 10.95 -12.43 -9.02
C PHE A 27 11.15 -11.53 -10.25
N ALA A 28 10.25 -11.66 -11.24
CA ALA A 28 10.38 -11.00 -12.53
C ALA A 28 9.02 -10.53 -13.06
N GLY A 29 9.03 -9.52 -13.92
CA GLY A 29 7.86 -8.95 -14.58
C GLY A 29 7.85 -7.43 -14.58
N SER A 30 6.82 -6.86 -15.20
CA SER A 30 6.62 -5.41 -15.36
C SER A 30 5.35 -4.89 -14.68
N GLY A 31 4.69 -5.74 -13.90
CA GLY A 31 3.48 -5.39 -13.17
C GLY A 31 3.75 -4.49 -11.96
N SER A 32 2.71 -4.21 -11.18
CA SER A 32 2.81 -3.40 -9.96
C SER A 32 2.29 -4.13 -8.73
N ILE A 33 2.86 -3.80 -7.57
CA ILE A 33 2.45 -4.32 -6.26
C ILE A 33 2.13 -3.15 -5.34
N TYR A 34 0.84 -2.93 -5.11
CA TYR A 34 0.36 -1.79 -4.32
C TYR A 34 -0.44 -2.23 -3.10
N THR A 35 -0.10 -1.66 -1.96
CA THR A 35 -0.82 -1.79 -0.68
C THR A 35 -1.05 -0.41 -0.09
N ASN A 36 -1.49 0.54 -0.91
CA ASN A 36 -1.72 1.90 -0.46
C ASN A 36 -2.98 1.99 0.40
N GLY A 37 -3.02 2.91 1.36
CA GLY A 37 -4.26 3.30 2.02
C GLY A 37 -5.17 4.07 1.05
N GLY A 38 -6.47 3.98 1.28
CA GLY A 38 -7.48 4.73 0.54
C GLY A 38 -7.57 6.17 1.01
N ASP A 39 -7.97 7.07 0.12
CA ASP A 39 -8.19 8.47 0.47
C ASP A 39 -9.48 8.63 1.28
N GLY A 40 -9.50 9.59 2.21
CA GLY A 40 -10.73 10.03 2.88
C GLY A 40 -11.73 10.69 1.92
N CYS A 41 -12.79 11.31 2.42
CA CYS A 41 -13.67 12.18 1.61
C CYS A 41 -13.94 13.51 2.32
N THR A 42 -14.24 14.56 1.54
CA THR A 42 -14.75 15.84 2.06
C THR A 42 -16.06 16.12 1.36
N TYR A 43 -17.17 15.88 2.05
CA TYR A 43 -18.50 16.24 1.55
C TYR A 43 -19.39 16.65 2.73
N GLY A 44 -20.12 17.77 2.58
CA GLY A 44 -21.12 18.22 3.54
C GLY A 44 -20.62 18.64 4.94
N GLY A 45 -19.31 18.79 5.15
CA GLY A 45 -18.73 19.18 6.46
C GLY A 45 -18.18 18.03 7.30
N GLY A 46 -18.31 16.78 6.84
CA GLY A 46 -17.57 15.63 7.40
C GLY A 46 -16.13 15.58 6.88
N ILE A 47 -15.18 15.27 7.76
CA ILE A 47 -13.75 15.13 7.42
C ILE A 47 -13.37 13.65 7.59
N GLY A 48 -13.45 12.87 6.51
CA GLY A 48 -12.90 11.53 6.49
C GLY A 48 -11.37 11.57 6.43
N GLN A 49 -10.69 10.71 7.18
CA GLN A 49 -9.22 10.60 7.16
C GLN A 49 -8.72 9.68 6.06
N GLY A 50 -7.45 9.84 5.67
CA GLY A 50 -6.78 8.85 4.82
C GLY A 50 -6.46 7.58 5.61
N GLY A 51 -6.64 6.42 4.98
CA GLY A 51 -6.25 5.15 5.58
C GLY A 51 -4.73 4.98 5.61
N GLY A 52 -4.21 4.25 6.60
CA GLY A 52 -2.77 3.93 6.65
C GLY A 52 -2.34 3.01 5.49
N GLY A 53 -1.08 3.13 5.08
CA GLY A 53 -0.44 2.24 4.13
C GLY A 53 -0.25 0.82 4.69
N GLY A 54 -0.11 -0.13 3.77
CA GLY A 54 -0.01 -1.56 4.06
C GLY A 54 1.40 -2.07 4.36
N ARG A 55 1.60 -3.38 4.24
CA ARG A 55 2.92 -4.01 4.40
C ARG A 55 3.25 -4.88 3.20
N ILE A 56 4.48 -4.78 2.71
CA ILE A 56 4.96 -5.63 1.62
C ILE A 56 6.24 -6.30 2.09
N ALA A 57 6.30 -7.62 2.00
CA ALA A 57 7.51 -8.40 2.23
C ALA A 57 7.73 -9.34 1.04
N ILE A 58 8.88 -9.24 0.39
CA ILE A 58 9.23 -10.03 -0.78
C ILE A 58 10.60 -10.67 -0.55
N TYR A 59 10.66 -11.99 -0.67
CA TYR A 59 11.86 -12.80 -0.52
C TYR A 59 12.11 -13.56 -1.82
N TYR A 60 13.33 -13.47 -2.36
CA TYR A 60 13.69 -14.17 -3.58
C TYR A 60 15.18 -14.50 -3.67
N ASP A 61 15.53 -15.47 -4.52
CA ASP A 61 16.93 -15.78 -4.83
C ASP A 61 17.45 -14.91 -5.99
N SER A 62 16.60 -14.61 -6.97
CA SER A 62 16.94 -13.82 -8.15
C SER A 62 15.81 -12.84 -8.51
N SER A 63 16.16 -11.61 -8.92
CA SER A 63 15.18 -10.62 -9.34
C SER A 63 15.61 -9.84 -10.58
N SER A 64 14.62 -9.54 -11.43
CA SER A 64 14.69 -8.55 -12.52
C SER A 64 13.52 -7.56 -12.46
N PHE A 65 12.71 -7.62 -11.40
CA PHE A 65 11.55 -6.78 -11.22
C PHE A 65 11.97 -5.37 -10.78
N ASP A 66 11.34 -4.35 -11.35
CA ASP A 66 11.60 -2.96 -10.99
C ASP A 66 10.91 -2.60 -9.65
N GLU A 67 11.70 -2.35 -8.61
CA GLU A 67 11.22 -2.00 -7.28
C GLU A 67 10.41 -0.69 -7.25
N ASN A 68 10.58 0.19 -8.24
CA ASN A 68 9.76 1.41 -8.36
C ASN A 68 8.26 1.10 -8.59
N ASN A 69 7.95 -0.13 -9.00
CA ASN A 69 6.57 -0.61 -9.16
C ASN A 69 5.95 -1.14 -7.85
N ILE A 70 6.62 -0.98 -6.72
CA ILE A 70 6.17 -1.40 -5.39
C ILE A 70 5.82 -0.16 -4.55
N LYS A 71 4.59 -0.08 -4.02
CA LYS A 71 4.15 1.07 -3.22
C LYS A 71 3.27 0.66 -2.04
N CYS A 72 3.50 1.30 -0.91
CA CYS A 72 2.78 1.11 0.35
C CYS A 72 2.40 2.47 0.97
N LYS A 73 1.90 3.42 0.19
CA LYS A 73 1.66 4.78 0.68
C LYS A 73 0.42 4.90 1.55
N GLY A 74 0.41 5.84 2.48
CA GLY A 74 -0.80 6.25 3.17
C GLY A 74 -1.77 6.96 2.23
N GLY A 75 -3.06 6.86 2.53
CA GLY A 75 -4.10 7.62 1.84
C GLY A 75 -4.01 9.10 2.18
N TRP A 76 -4.27 9.96 1.19
CA TRP A 76 -4.13 11.39 1.29
C TRP A 76 -5.38 12.09 1.83
N ARG A 77 -5.20 12.97 2.82
CA ARG A 77 -6.18 13.96 3.27
C ARG A 77 -5.50 15.16 3.91
N MET A 78 -5.87 16.36 3.45
CA MET A 78 -5.40 17.68 3.90
C MET A 78 -4.66 17.68 5.25
N SER A 79 -5.39 17.54 6.36
CA SER A 79 -4.81 17.64 7.71
C SER A 79 -4.50 16.30 8.37
N GLN A 80 -4.93 15.16 7.81
CA GLN A 80 -4.86 13.83 8.43
C GLN A 80 -4.72 12.72 7.37
N SER A 81 -3.57 12.70 6.69
CA SER A 81 -3.18 11.58 5.84
C SER A 81 -2.81 10.36 6.69
N GLY A 82 -3.03 9.18 6.15
CA GLY A 82 -2.53 7.95 6.74
C GLY A 82 -1.01 7.90 6.67
N GLU A 83 -0.38 7.20 7.60
CA GLU A 83 1.05 6.95 7.55
C GLU A 83 1.39 6.02 6.38
N ASP A 84 2.59 6.20 5.81
CA ASP A 84 3.13 5.24 4.85
C ASP A 84 3.40 3.89 5.54
N GLY A 85 3.12 2.84 4.81
CA GLY A 85 3.39 1.46 5.17
C GLY A 85 4.87 1.09 5.04
N THR A 86 5.16 -0.21 5.20
CA THR A 86 6.53 -0.73 5.14
C THR A 86 6.74 -1.67 3.96
N ILE A 87 7.93 -1.58 3.37
CA ILE A 87 8.40 -2.49 2.32
C ILE A 87 9.69 -3.16 2.82
N VAL A 88 9.73 -4.48 2.76
CA VAL A 88 10.93 -5.29 2.98
C VAL A 88 11.17 -6.10 1.70
N ILE A 89 12.33 -5.92 1.09
CA ILE A 89 12.75 -6.64 -0.11
C ILE A 89 14.04 -7.36 0.21
N ASN A 90 14.06 -8.67 -0.05
CA ASN A 90 15.23 -9.52 0.08
C ASN A 90 15.91 -9.43 1.46
N GLY A 91 15.13 -9.23 2.53
CA GLY A 91 15.65 -9.39 3.90
C GLY A 91 15.84 -10.88 4.19
N GLU A 92 16.79 -11.25 5.05
CA GLU A 92 16.86 -12.64 5.53
C GLU A 92 15.51 -13.02 6.18
N PRO A 93 14.91 -14.18 5.86
CA PRO A 93 13.76 -14.66 6.62
C PRO A 93 14.24 -14.94 8.04
N ARG A 94 13.71 -14.22 9.03
CA ARG A 94 13.92 -14.55 10.44
C ARG A 94 13.15 -15.80 10.83
#